data_AF-A0A069S266-F1
#
_entry.id   AF-A0A069S266-F1
#
_cell.length_a   1.000
_cell.length_b   1.000
_cell.length_c   1.000
_cell.angle_alpha   90.00
_cell.angle_beta   90.00
_cell.angle_gamma   90.00
#
_symmetry.space_group_name_H-M   'P 1'
#
loop_
_entity.id
_entity.type
_entity.pdbx_description
1 polymer ?
#
loop_
_entity_poly.entity_id
_entity_poly.type
_entity_poly.pdbx_seq_one_letter_code
_entity_poly.pdbx_strand_id
1 'polypeptide(L)' 'ISKRTLQTYREKGLLPFSRIRHKIFYKPEDVGKLLQSSHYPNTAAL' A
#
# COMPACT_ATOMS: atom_id res chain seq x y z
N ILE A 1 -1.30 -0.66 7.69
CA ILE A 1 0.02 -0.74 7.01
C ILE A 1 0.92 0.42 7.45
N SER A 2 2.19 0.17 7.76
CA SER A 2 3.14 1.22 8.17
C SER A 2 3.80 1.93 6.97
N LYS A 3 4.34 3.15 7.18
CA LYS A 3 5.10 3.89 6.15
C LYS A 3 6.33 3.10 5.66
N ARG A 4 6.99 2.37 6.57
CA ARG A 4 8.16 1.55 6.20
C ARG A 4 7.77 0.37 5.33
N THR A 5 6.63 -0.27 5.60
CA THR A 5 6.10 -1.34 4.75
C THR A 5 5.80 -0.83 3.33
N LEU A 6 5.18 0.36 3.20
CA LEU A 6 4.92 0.98 1.89
C LEU A 6 6.20 1.35 1.14
N GLN A 7 7.25 1.75 1.86
CA GLN A 7 8.56 1.98 1.27
C GLN A 7 9.18 0.68 0.74
N THR A 8 9.17 -0.39 1.53
CA THR A 8 9.70 -1.70 1.09
C THR A 8 8.94 -2.23 -0.13
N TYR A 9 7.61 -2.10 -0.19
CA TYR A 9 6.84 -2.53 -1.36
C TYR A 9 7.12 -1.70 -2.61
N ARG A 10 7.39 -0.41 -2.44
CA ARG A 10 7.84 0.45 -3.53
C ARG A 10 9.22 0.02 -4.05
N GLU A 11 10.17 -0.19 -3.14
CA GLU A 11 11.55 -0.57 -3.48
C GLU A 11 11.62 -1.96 -4.14
N LYS A 12 10.72 -2.87 -3.75
CA LYS A 12 10.60 -4.21 -4.35
C LYS A 12 9.74 -4.25 -5.63
N GLY A 13 9.12 -3.13 -6.04
CA GLY A 13 8.20 -3.09 -7.19
C GLY A 13 6.90 -3.87 -6.99
N LEU A 14 6.54 -4.19 -5.75
CA LEU A 14 5.35 -4.98 -5.40
C LEU A 14 4.06 -4.15 -5.39
N LEU A 15 4.18 -2.84 -5.15
CA LEU A 15 3.03 -1.94 -5.08
C LEU A 15 3.23 -0.78 -6.06
N PRO A 16 2.34 -0.61 -7.06
CA PRO A 16 2.35 0.53 -7.95
C PRO A 16 2.18 1.83 -7.16
N PHE A 17 2.94 2.86 -7.53
CA PHE A 17 2.86 4.15 -6.90
C PHE A 17 2.90 5.27 -7.93
N SER A 18 2.28 6.39 -7.58
CA SER A 18 2.35 7.63 -8.35
C SER A 18 3.02 8.69 -7.52
N ARG A 19 3.96 9.42 -8.12
CA ARG A 19 4.65 10.53 -7.46
C ARG A 19 4.10 11.85 -8.01
N ILE A 20 3.50 12.62 -7.13
CA ILE A 20 3.03 13.98 -7.45
C ILE A 20 3.82 14.94 -6.56
N ARG A 21 4.70 15.73 -7.19
CA ARG A 21 5.70 16.56 -6.51
C ARG A 21 6.63 15.71 -5.61
N HIS A 22 6.61 15.97 -4.31
CA HIS A 22 7.39 15.27 -3.28
C HIS A 22 6.55 14.22 -2.50
N LYS A 23 5.29 14.02 -2.89
CA LYS A 23 4.38 13.07 -2.23
C LYS A 23 4.19 11.82 -3.08
N ILE A 24 4.14 10.68 -2.41
CA ILE A 24 3.84 9.38 -3.00
C ILE A 24 2.41 9.00 -2.69
N PHE A 25 1.69 8.63 -3.72
CA PHE A 25 0.30 8.20 -3.68
C PHE A 25 0.22 6.75 -4.15
N TYR A 26 -0.69 6.01 -3.53
CA TYR A 26 -0.98 4.63 -3.86
C TYR A 26 -2.45 4.54 -4.27
N LYS A 27 -2.75 3.70 -5.26
CA LYS A 27 -4.13 3.44 -5.62
C LYS A 27 -4.78 2.58 -4.54
N PRO A 28 -5.98 2.93 -4.05
CA PRO A 28 -6.67 2.14 -3.04
C PRO A 28 -6.99 0.72 -3.54
N GLU A 29 -7.24 0.54 -4.84
CA GLU A 29 -7.44 -0.77 -5.47
C GLU A 29 -6.22 -1.68 -5.33
N ASP A 30 -5.02 -1.18 -5.63
CA ASP A 30 -3.78 -1.96 -5.56
C ASP A 30 -3.40 -2.25 -4.10
N VAL A 31 -3.60 -1.28 -3.21
CA VAL A 31 -3.42 -1.47 -1.77
C VAL A 31 -4.40 -2.50 -1.23
N GLY A 32 -5.66 -2.45 -1.67
CA GLY A 32 -6.71 -3.40 -1.31
C GLY A 32 -6.39 -4.82 -1.76
N LYS A 33 -5.94 -5.01 -3.00
CA LYS A 33 -5.48 -6.32 -3.51
C LYS A 33 -4.33 -6.86 -2.69
N LEU A 34 -3.34 -6.03 -2.37
CA LEU A 34 -2.17 -6.44 -1.59
C LEU A 34 -2.57 -6.85 -0.16
N LEU A 35 -3.48 -6.11 0.46
CA LEU A 35 -4.07 -6.43 1.77
C LEU A 35 -4.96 -7.68 1.74
N GLN A 36 -5.67 -7.94 0.65
CA GLN A 36 -6.47 -9.16 0.50
C GLN A 36 -5.59 -10.39 0.26
N SER A 37 -4.53 -10.27 -0.55
CA SER A 37 -3.56 -11.35 -0.78
C SER A 37 -2.78 -11.71 0.48
N SER A 38 -2.54 -10.74 1.36
CA SER A 38 -1.93 -10.96 2.67
C SER A 38 -3.02 -10.93 3.72
N HIS A 39 -3.79 -12.01 3.90
CA HIS A 39 -4.91 -12.21 4.86
C HIS A 39 -4.90 -11.33 6.15
N TYR A 40 -5.08 -10.03 6.01
CA TYR A 40 -5.10 -9.03 7.07
C TYR A 40 -6.55 -8.53 7.12
N PRO A 41 -7.39 -9.09 8.00
CA PRO A 41 -8.71 -8.53 8.20
C PRO A 41 -8.55 -7.06 8.59
N ASN A 42 -9.18 -6.18 7.80
CA ASN A 42 -9.20 -4.75 8.06
C ASN A 42 -10.01 -4.48 9.32
N THR A 43 -9.38 -4.55 10.49
CA THR A 43 -9.95 -4.08 11.76
C THR A 43 -9.87 -2.55 11.81
N ALA A 44 -10.74 -1.90 11.03
CA ALA A 44 -11.02 -0.47 11.14
C ALA A 44 -12.51 -0.19 10.91
N ALA A 45 -13.35 -0.99 11.56
CA ALA A 45 -14.78 -0.76 11.71
C ALA A 45 -15.20 -1.22 13.12
N LEU A 46 -14.85 -0.43 14.13
CA LEU A 46 -15.47 -0.40 15.47
C LEU A 46 -15.52 1.06 15.92
#